data_AF-A0A9D6NVU0-F1
#
_entry.id   AF-A0A9D6NVU0-F1
#
_cell.length_a   1.000
_cell.length_b   1.000
_cell.length_c   1.000
_cell.angle_alpha   90.00
_cell.angle_beta   90.00
_cell.angle_gamma   90.00
#
_symmetry.space_group_name_H-M   'P 1'
#
loop_
_entity.id
_entity.type
_entity.pdbx_description
1 polymer ?
#
loop_
_entity_poly.entity_id
_entity_poly.type
_entity_poly.pdbx_seq_one_letter_code
_entity_poly.pdbx_strand_id
1 'polypeptide(L)'
;VPLAELVALYDRRMAVEEQFRDTKGCRLGVRLEWTQFRTPASLARLTLLVGVALVLWTAVGQAVAQQTPAVRLPCKRKGPRLSLLRVGIQGLAVWRRTVRLGVHFIRAHLPPPQLRYFPWLQTAEAVL
;
A
#
# COMPACT_ATOMS: atom_id res chain seq x y z
N VAL A 1 -24.10 25.68 2.44
CA VAL A 1 -23.81 24.25 2.71
C VAL A 1 -24.76 23.79 3.79
N PRO A 2 -25.63 22.80 3.53
CA PRO A 2 -26.52 22.24 4.56
C PRO A 2 -25.69 21.70 5.74
N LEU A 3 -26.17 21.90 6.97
CA LEU A 3 -25.46 21.56 8.20
C LEU A 3 -24.98 20.09 8.23
N ALA A 4 -25.78 19.18 7.69
CA ALA A 4 -25.45 17.76 7.58
C ALA A 4 -24.19 17.48 6.75
N GLU A 5 -23.96 18.25 5.69
CA GLU A 5 -22.79 18.09 4.82
C GLU A 5 -21.51 18.60 5.51
N LEU A 6 -21.63 19.66 6.31
CA LEU A 6 -20.56 20.17 7.18
C LEU A 6 -20.17 19.15 8.26
N VAL A 7 -21.16 18.52 8.90
CA VAL A 7 -20.93 17.45 9.90
C VAL A 7 -20.25 16.24 9.23
N ALA A 8 -20.73 15.83 8.05
CA ALA A 8 -20.12 14.73 7.30
C ALA A 8 -18.68 15.02 6.86
N LEU A 9 -18.37 16.29 6.50
CA LEU A 9 -17.01 16.75 6.23
C LEU A 9 -16.13 16.67 7.49
N TYR A 10 -16.66 17.07 8.65
CA TYR A 10 -15.95 17.03 9.91
C TYR A 10 -15.67 15.58 10.38
N ASP A 11 -16.60 14.65 10.16
CA ASP A 11 -16.42 13.23 10.48
C ASP A 11 -15.23 12.60 9.71
N ARG A 12 -14.88 13.12 8.53
CA ARG A 12 -13.70 12.66 7.78
C ARG A 12 -12.39 12.89 8.53
N ARG A 13 -12.33 13.83 9.48
CA ARG A 13 -11.12 14.08 10.29
C ARG A 13 -10.68 12.84 11.08
N MET A 14 -11.65 12.04 11.55
CA MET A 14 -11.34 10.82 12.30
C MET A 14 -10.65 9.77 11.46
N ALA A 15 -10.98 9.69 10.16
CA ALA A 15 -10.29 8.78 9.26
C ALA A 15 -8.81 9.15 9.10
N VAL A 16 -8.49 10.45 9.11
CA VAL A 16 -7.13 10.96 9.04
C VAL A 16 -6.35 10.64 10.32
N GLU A 17 -6.96 10.85 11.50
CA GLU A 17 -6.35 10.50 12.79
C GLU A 17 -6.08 8.99 12.91
N GLU A 18 -7.03 8.15 12.50
CA GLU A 18 -6.86 6.70 12.44
C GLU A 18 -5.69 6.30 11.55
N GLN A 19 -5.58 6.92 10.36
CA GLN A 19 -4.50 6.63 9.42
C GLN A 19 -3.14 7.02 10.00
N PHE A 20 -3.02 8.18 10.65
CA PHE A 20 -1.76 8.58 11.28
C PHE A 20 -1.38 7.68 12.45
N ARG A 21 -2.35 7.34 13.31
CA ARG A 21 -2.18 6.40 14.42
C ARG A 21 -1.66 5.05 13.93
N ASP A 22 -2.28 4.51 12.88
CA ASP A 22 -1.91 3.21 12.32
C ASP A 22 -0.64 3.27 11.48
N THR A 23 -0.26 4.40 10.90
CA THR A 23 1.01 4.53 10.15
C THR A 23 2.22 4.53 11.09
N LYS A 24 2.13 5.28 12.19
CA LYS A 24 3.23 5.48 13.14
C LYS A 24 3.40 4.30 14.11
N GLY A 25 2.32 3.61 14.48
CA GLY A 25 2.32 2.63 15.55
C GLY A 25 3.31 1.46 15.35
N CYS A 26 4.18 1.23 16.34
CA CYS A 26 5.17 0.15 16.36
C CYS A 26 4.60 -1.27 16.21
N ARG A 27 3.37 -1.47 16.70
CA ARG A 27 2.74 -2.79 16.78
C ARG A 27 1.93 -3.14 15.52
N LEU A 28 1.48 -2.13 14.76
CA LEU A 28 0.41 -2.27 13.76
C LEU A 28 0.64 -1.49 12.45
N GLY A 29 1.71 -0.69 12.36
CA GLY A 29 2.01 0.21 11.26
C GLY A 29 3.30 -0.05 10.51
N VAL A 30 3.80 0.98 9.81
CA VAL A 30 5.04 0.94 8.99
C VAL A 30 6.29 1.09 9.86
N ARG A 31 6.14 1.18 11.19
CA ARG A 31 7.24 1.28 12.18
C ARG A 31 8.23 2.40 11.88
N LEU A 32 7.73 3.53 11.37
CA LEU A 32 8.58 4.67 10.98
C LEU A 32 9.35 5.27 12.16
N GLU A 33 8.82 5.13 13.37
CA GLU A 33 9.48 5.51 14.62
C GLU A 33 10.85 4.82 14.82
N TRP A 34 11.07 3.67 14.17
CA TRP A 34 12.31 2.89 14.29
C TRP A 34 13.34 3.22 13.21
N THR A 35 13.06 4.20 12.34
CA THR A 35 13.96 4.55 11.24
C THR A 35 15.02 5.57 11.70
N GLN A 36 16.28 5.15 11.77
CA GLN A 36 17.40 6.00 12.21
C GLN A 36 18.07 6.73 11.04
N PHE A 37 17.32 7.49 10.25
CA PHE A 37 17.92 8.27 9.17
C PHE A 37 18.62 9.53 9.70
N ARG A 38 19.91 9.68 9.39
CA ARG A 38 20.73 10.83 9.81
C ARG A 38 20.80 11.97 8.79
N THR A 39 20.32 11.74 7.56
CA THR A 39 20.40 12.72 6.46
C THR A 39 19.01 13.18 6.02
N PRO A 40 18.80 14.51 5.82
CA PRO A 40 17.49 15.05 5.45
C PRO A 40 17.02 14.57 4.07
N ALA A 41 17.95 14.39 3.12
CA ALA A 41 17.63 13.87 1.78
C ALA A 41 17.09 12.43 1.82
N SER A 42 17.56 11.59 2.75
CA SER A 42 17.09 10.22 2.89
C SER A 42 15.72 10.17 3.57
N LEU A 43 15.48 11.04 4.55
CA LEU A 43 14.16 11.23 5.14
C LEU A 43 13.14 11.68 4.10
N ALA A 44 13.47 12.64 3.24
CA ALA A 44 12.57 13.11 2.18
C ALA A 44 12.18 12.01 1.18
N ARG A 45 13.13 11.15 0.79
CA ARG A 45 12.84 10.00 -0.08
C ARG A 45 11.98 8.95 0.64
N LEU A 46 12.28 8.67 1.90
CA LEU A 46 11.47 7.75 2.70
C LEU A 46 10.04 8.26 2.84
N THR A 47 9.84 9.53 3.20
CA THR A 47 8.50 10.09 3.39
C THR A 47 7.70 10.07 2.10
N LEU A 48 8.35 10.29 0.94
CA LEU A 48 7.71 10.14 -0.36
C LEU A 48 7.29 8.70 -0.63
N LEU A 49 8.17 7.72 -0.41
CA LEU A 49 7.85 6.30 -0.58
C LEU A 49 6.72 5.85 0.36
N VAL A 50 6.76 6.32 1.61
CA VAL A 50 5.71 6.08 2.60
C VAL A 50 4.41 6.70 2.11
N GLY A 51 4.40 7.95 1.67
CA GLY A 51 3.22 8.62 1.13
C GLY A 51 2.56 7.82 0.00
N VAL A 52 3.36 7.35 -0.96
CA VAL A 52 2.88 6.49 -2.05
C VAL A 52 2.31 5.17 -1.50
N ALA A 53 3.01 4.52 -0.58
CA ALA A 53 2.55 3.28 0.03
C ALA A 53 1.22 3.48 0.81
N LEU A 54 1.06 4.59 1.53
CA LEU A 54 -0.18 4.94 2.24
C LEU A 54 -1.35 5.07 1.25
N VAL A 55 -1.14 5.75 0.12
CA VAL A 55 -2.18 5.89 -0.93
C VAL A 55 -2.57 4.53 -1.49
N LEU A 56 -1.58 3.68 -1.81
CA LEU A 56 -1.85 2.34 -2.34
C LEU A 56 -2.61 1.47 -1.33
N TRP A 57 -2.15 1.39 -0.08
CA TRP A 57 -2.82 0.57 0.94
C TRP A 57 -4.22 1.09 1.25
N THR A 58 -4.44 2.40 1.33
CA THR A 58 -5.78 2.94 1.57
C THR A 58 -6.71 2.69 0.39
N ALA A 59 -6.25 2.78 -0.86
CA ALA A 59 -7.02 2.45 -2.05
C ALA A 59 -7.43 0.96 -2.08
N VAL A 60 -6.49 0.05 -1.82
CA VAL A 60 -6.80 -1.39 -1.70
C VAL A 60 -7.77 -1.65 -0.54
N GLY A 61 -7.53 -1.01 0.61
CA GLY A 61 -8.40 -1.12 1.78
C GLY A 61 -9.83 -0.67 1.52
N GLN A 62 -10.00 0.41 0.74
CA GLN A 62 -11.32 0.87 0.29
C GLN A 62 -11.98 -0.15 -0.65
N ALA A 63 -11.26 -0.66 -1.64
CA ALA A 63 -11.80 -1.66 -2.57
C ALA A 63 -12.26 -2.93 -1.82
N VAL A 64 -11.45 -3.42 -0.87
CA VAL A 64 -11.79 -4.57 -0.04
C VAL A 64 -12.99 -4.27 0.87
N ALA A 65 -13.05 -3.09 1.49
CA ALA A 65 -14.16 -2.70 2.35
C ALA A 65 -15.49 -2.54 1.58
N GLN A 66 -15.43 -2.12 0.31
CA GLN A 66 -16.61 -2.06 -0.56
C GLN A 66 -17.13 -3.46 -0.91
N GLN A 67 -16.24 -4.42 -1.17
CA GLN A 67 -16.63 -5.80 -1.47
C GLN A 67 -17.08 -6.56 -0.22
N THR A 68 -16.44 -6.30 0.94
CA THR A 68 -16.73 -7.01 2.19
C THR A 68 -16.71 -6.03 3.37
N PRO A 69 -17.84 -5.37 3.68
CA PRO A 69 -17.89 -4.30 4.69
C PRO A 69 -17.59 -4.80 6.12
N ALA A 70 -17.84 -6.08 6.40
CA ALA A 70 -17.56 -6.70 7.70
C ALA A 70 -16.06 -6.70 8.06
N VAL A 71 -15.16 -6.60 7.08
CA VAL A 71 -13.70 -6.62 7.29
C VAL A 71 -13.23 -5.43 8.13
N ARG A 72 -13.97 -4.31 8.16
CA ARG A 72 -13.63 -3.16 9.00
C ARG A 72 -14.02 -3.33 10.48
N LEU A 73 -14.62 -4.47 10.86
CA LEU A 73 -15.11 -4.77 12.21
C LEU A 73 -16.06 -3.67 12.73
N PRO A 74 -17.28 -3.55 12.15
CA PRO A 74 -18.23 -2.52 12.53
C PRO A 74 -18.66 -2.67 13.99
N CYS A 75 -18.59 -1.59 14.76
CA CYS A 75 -19.07 -1.53 16.13
C CYS A 75 -20.22 -0.52 16.23
N LYS A 76 -21.39 -0.96 16.71
CA LYS A 76 -22.61 -0.13 16.81
C LYS A 76 -22.42 1.22 17.52
N ARG A 77 -21.49 1.30 18.49
CA ARG A 77 -21.27 2.48 19.33
C ARG A 77 -20.13 3.39 18.89
N LYS A 78 -19.15 2.87 18.14
CA LYS A 78 -17.87 3.56 17.87
C LYS A 78 -17.47 3.59 16.40
N GLY A 79 -18.28 3.02 15.50
CA GLY A 79 -17.92 2.87 14.10
C GLY A 79 -16.97 1.69 13.85
N PRO A 80 -16.34 1.62 12.68
CA PRO A 80 -15.46 0.53 12.30
C PRO A 80 -14.16 0.54 13.11
N ARG A 81 -13.74 -0.60 13.67
CA ARG A 81 -12.52 -0.68 14.51
C ARG A 81 -11.22 -0.80 13.73
N LEU A 82 -11.29 -1.17 12.44
CA LEU A 82 -10.13 -1.26 11.57
C LEU A 82 -10.12 -0.11 10.55
N SER A 83 -8.99 0.59 10.52
CA SER A 83 -8.72 1.58 9.48
C SER A 83 -8.57 0.91 8.12
N LEU A 84 -8.87 1.68 7.08
CA LEU A 84 -8.73 1.23 5.69
C LEU A 84 -7.31 0.86 5.35
N LEU A 85 -6.33 1.60 5.88
CA LEU A 85 -4.92 1.28 5.72
C LEU A 85 -4.59 -0.14 6.19
N ARG A 86 -5.10 -0.52 7.37
CA ARG A 86 -4.85 -1.85 7.92
C ARG A 86 -5.54 -2.95 7.14
N VAL A 87 -6.77 -2.70 6.71
CA VAL A 87 -7.49 -3.60 5.79
C VAL A 87 -6.70 -3.78 4.49
N GLY A 88 -6.15 -2.70 3.93
CA GLY A 88 -5.32 -2.72 2.74
C GLY A 88 -4.05 -3.55 2.91
N ILE A 89 -3.30 -3.33 3.99
CA ILE A 89 -2.08 -4.09 4.30
C ILE A 89 -2.38 -5.59 4.42
N GLN A 90 -3.43 -5.96 5.16
CA GLN A 90 -3.82 -7.35 5.33
C GLN A 90 -4.33 -7.98 4.03
N GLY A 91 -5.17 -7.26 3.29
CA GLY A 91 -5.68 -7.68 1.99
C GLY A 91 -4.55 -7.95 1.01
N LEU A 92 -3.55 -7.06 0.94
CA LEU A 92 -2.38 -7.23 0.10
C LEU A 92 -1.52 -8.44 0.52
N ALA A 93 -1.39 -8.68 1.84
CA ALA A 93 -0.67 -9.84 2.35
C ALA A 93 -1.36 -11.16 2.02
N VAL A 94 -2.70 -11.21 2.08
CA VAL A 94 -3.50 -12.37 1.65
C VAL A 94 -3.36 -12.54 0.14
N TRP A 95 -3.49 -11.45 -0.62
CA TRP A 95 -3.40 -11.51 -2.08
C TRP A 95 -2.01 -11.97 -2.55
N ARG A 96 -0.93 -11.53 -1.88
CA ARG A 96 0.42 -12.03 -2.14
C ARG A 96 0.56 -13.54 -1.91
N ARG A 97 -0.22 -14.14 -1.00
CA ARG A 97 -0.22 -15.60 -0.77
C ARG A 97 -1.04 -16.35 -1.81
N THR A 98 -2.09 -15.72 -2.36
CA THR A 98 -2.94 -16.35 -3.37
C THR A 98 -2.36 -16.22 -4.78
N VAL A 99 -1.67 -15.11 -5.08
CA VAL A 99 -0.96 -14.90 -6.33
C VAL A 99 0.33 -15.72 -6.32
N ARG A 100 0.27 -16.91 -6.90
CA ARG A 100 1.48 -17.65 -7.27
C ARG A 100 2.02 -17.02 -8.55
N LEU A 101 3.10 -16.24 -8.43
CA LEU A 101 3.91 -15.75 -9.56
C LEU A 101 4.69 -16.93 -10.19
N GLY A 102 3.96 -17.93 -10.68
CA GLY A 102 4.53 -19.03 -11.43
C GLY A 102 4.82 -18.61 -12.87
N VAL A 103 5.69 -19.37 -13.54
CA VAL A 103 6.03 -19.16 -14.96
C VAL A 103 4.76 -19.11 -15.83
N HIS A 104 3.75 -19.91 -15.50
CA HIS A 104 2.48 -19.91 -16.22
C HIS A 104 1.67 -18.61 -16.04
N PHE A 105 1.57 -18.10 -14.80
CA PHE A 105 0.89 -16.84 -14.51
C PHE A 105 1.58 -15.66 -15.23
N ILE A 106 2.92 -15.63 -15.18
CA ILE A 106 3.74 -14.62 -15.87
C ILE A 106 3.49 -14.67 -17.38
N ARG A 107 3.55 -15.85 -18.01
CA ARG A 107 3.30 -16.00 -19.44
C ARG A 107 1.87 -15.62 -19.86
N ALA A 108 0.88 -15.80 -18.98
CA ALA A 108 -0.51 -15.49 -19.27
C ALA A 108 -0.85 -13.99 -19.16
N HIS A 109 -0.14 -13.23 -18.32
CA HIS A 109 -0.51 -11.85 -17.99
C HIS A 109 0.55 -10.81 -18.35
N LEU A 110 1.79 -11.22 -18.64
CA LEU A 110 2.86 -10.32 -19.05
C LEU A 110 3.25 -10.63 -20.50
N PRO A 111 3.48 -9.59 -21.34
CA PRO A 111 4.00 -9.82 -22.68
C PRO A 111 5.36 -10.52 -22.60
N PRO A 112 5.70 -11.39 -23.57
CA PRO A 112 6.99 -12.07 -23.58
C PRO A 112 8.12 -11.03 -23.51
N PRO A 113 9.19 -11.29 -22.74
CA PRO A 113 10.28 -10.35 -22.61
C PRO A 113 10.89 -10.10 -23.99
N GLN A 114 10.88 -8.85 -24.43
CA GLN A 114 11.64 -8.46 -25.59
C GLN A 114 13.11 -8.46 -25.17
N LEU A 115 13.88 -9.43 -25.67
CA LEU A 115 15.33 -9.44 -25.48
C LEU A 115 15.88 -8.14 -26.06
N ARG A 116 16.41 -7.27 -25.19
CA ARG A 116 17.20 -6.12 -25.65
C ARG A 116 18.48 -6.66 -26.25
N TYR A 117 18.67 -6.40 -27.54
CA TYR A 117 19.92 -6.70 -28.22
C TYR A 117 20.98 -5.68 -27.77
N PHE A 118 22.10 -6.18 -27.26
CA PHE A 118 23.25 -5.36 -26.89
C PHE A 118 24.42 -5.73 -27.81
N PRO A 119 24.70 -4.94 -28.87
CA PRO A 119 25.71 -5.27 -29.87
C PRO A 119 27.12 -5.48 -29.27
N TRP A 120 27.44 -4.72 -28.22
CA TRP A 120 28.73 -4.76 -27.53
C TRP A 120 28.96 -6.04 -26.72
N LEU A 121 27.91 -6.81 -26.41
CA LEU A 121 28.04 -8.06 -25.66
C LEU A 121 28.51 -9.22 -26.58
N GLN A 122 28.07 -9.23 -27.84
CA GLN A 122 28.48 -10.24 -28.82
C GLN A 122 29.95 -10.13 -29.22
N THR A 123 30.49 -8.91 -29.24
CA THR A 123 31.92 -8.69 -29.48
C THR A 123 32.81 -9.24 -28.36
N ALA A 124 32.28 -9.42 -27.14
CA ALA A 124 33.03 -9.98 -26.03
C ALA A 124 33.10 -11.52 -26.06
N GLU A 125 32.05 -12.18 -26.55
CA GLU A 125 32.03 -13.64 -26.72
C GLU A 125 32.84 -14.11 -27.94
N ALA A 126 32.97 -13.30 -28.99
CA ALA A 126 33.73 -13.63 -30.18
C ALA A 126 35.27 -13.62 -30.00
N VAL A 127 35.76 -13.28 -28.81
CA VAL A 127 37.20 -13.14 -28.47
C VAL A 127 37.69 -14.30 -27.57
N LEU A 128 36.80 -15.22 -27.16
CA LEU A 128 37.13 -16.46 -26.46
C LEU A 128 37.14 -17.65 -27.43
#